data_AF-A0A2R6J095-F1
#
_entry.id   AF-A0A2R6J095-F1
#
_cell.length_a   1.000
_cell.length_b   1.000
_cell.length_c   1.000
_cell.angle_alpha   90.00
_cell.angle_beta   90.00
_cell.angle_gamma   90.00
#
_symmetry.space_group_name_H-M   'P 1'
#
loop_
_entity.id
_entity.type
_entity.pdbx_description
1 polymer ?
#
loop_
_entity_poly.entity_id
_entity_poly.type
_entity_poly.pdbx_seq_one_letter_code
_entity_poly.pdbx_strand_id
1 'polypeptide(L)'
;TRESIRESITQVADKYQEMQVQHAHVRFHKHKEKLRGTPLIQTQIRLRTDQGQVAGTGEGYGAESAFRVALDKLERNVLEQKGIRSDAERQGQILRKLNQI
;
A
#
# COMPACT_ATOMS: atom_id res chain seq x y z
N THR A 1 -10.45 -13.12 8.13
CA THR A 1 -9.65 -13.57 9.30
C THR A 1 -8.28 -12.89 9.27
N ARG A 2 -7.46 -13.06 10.31
CA ARG A 2 -6.09 -12.52 10.31
C ARG A 2 -5.24 -13.14 9.19
N GLU A 3 -5.39 -14.44 8.92
CA GLU A 3 -4.74 -15.11 7.78
C GLU A 3 -5.08 -14.41 6.46
N SER A 4 -6.36 -14.19 6.18
CA SER A 4 -6.79 -13.55 4.92
C SER A 4 -6.21 -12.15 4.72
N ILE A 5 -6.13 -11.33 5.79
CA ILE A 5 -5.47 -10.02 5.72
C ILE A 5 -3.98 -10.17 5.39
N ARG A 6 -3.30 -11.14 6.04
CA ARG A 6 -1.89 -11.42 5.77
C ARG A 6 -1.69 -11.84 4.33
N GLU A 7 -2.47 -12.77 3.83
CA GLU A 7 -2.41 -13.27 2.45
C GLU A 7 -2.62 -12.15 1.44
N SER A 8 -3.63 -11.29 1.63
CA SER A 8 -3.85 -10.16 0.72
C SER A 8 -2.67 -9.18 0.71
N ILE A 9 -2.10 -8.87 1.88
CA ILE A 9 -0.94 -7.97 1.96
C ILE A 9 0.31 -8.62 1.34
N THR A 10 0.53 -9.91 1.58
CA THR A 10 1.62 -10.66 0.97
C THR A 10 1.48 -10.71 -0.54
N GLN A 11 0.29 -10.97 -1.07
CA GLN A 11 0.03 -10.94 -2.52
C GLN A 11 0.34 -9.56 -3.12
N VAL A 12 -0.03 -8.47 -2.45
CA VAL A 12 0.31 -7.11 -2.92
C VAL A 12 1.81 -6.87 -2.90
N ALA A 13 2.50 -7.28 -1.83
CA ALA A 13 3.95 -7.15 -1.77
C ALA A 13 4.63 -7.95 -2.88
N ASP A 14 4.29 -9.23 -3.02
CA ASP A 14 4.88 -10.16 -3.97
C ASP A 14 4.58 -9.79 -5.43
N LYS A 15 3.33 -9.39 -5.72
CA LYS A 15 2.89 -9.02 -7.07
C LYS A 15 3.59 -7.78 -7.57
N TYR A 16 3.80 -6.80 -6.70
CA TYR A 16 4.22 -5.49 -7.13
C TYR A 16 5.68 -5.18 -6.91
N GLN A 17 6.46 -5.88 -6.08
CA GLN A 17 7.90 -5.62 -5.96
C GLN A 17 8.68 -6.79 -5.35
N GLU A 18 9.97 -6.87 -5.69
CA GLU A 18 11.07 -7.40 -4.86
C GLU A 18 11.24 -6.61 -3.51
N MET A 19 10.16 -6.13 -2.91
CA MET A 19 10.18 -5.43 -1.63
C MET A 19 9.99 -6.43 -0.51
N GLN A 20 10.96 -6.52 0.39
CA GLN A 20 10.80 -7.30 1.60
C GLN A 20 9.98 -6.51 2.61
N VAL A 21 8.74 -6.95 2.86
CA VAL A 21 7.89 -6.39 3.92
C VAL A 21 8.49 -6.77 5.26
N GLN A 22 8.98 -5.76 5.98
CA GLN A 22 9.51 -5.96 7.33
C GLN A 22 8.38 -5.90 8.35
N HIS A 23 7.48 -4.94 8.23
CA HIS A 23 6.36 -4.74 9.16
C HIS A 23 5.10 -4.32 8.40
N ALA A 24 3.97 -4.90 8.77
CA ALA A 24 2.64 -4.54 8.27
C ALA A 24 1.72 -4.22 9.44
N HIS A 25 1.14 -3.02 9.45
CA HIS A 25 0.15 -2.61 10.44
C HIS A 25 -1.18 -2.35 9.73
N VAL A 26 -2.23 -3.02 10.20
CA VAL A 26 -3.60 -2.85 9.71
C VAL A 26 -4.47 -2.42 10.89
N ARG A 27 -5.15 -1.28 10.75
CA ARG A 27 -6.06 -0.74 11.75
C ARG A 27 -7.45 -0.60 11.17
N PHE A 28 -8.44 -1.07 11.93
CA PHE A 28 -9.85 -0.84 11.66
C PHE A 28 -10.39 0.12 12.70
N HIS A 29 -11.05 1.19 12.26
CA HIS A 29 -11.74 2.14 13.11
C HIS A 29 -13.24 2.13 12.77
N LYS A 30 -14.07 1.87 13.77
CA LYS A 30 -15.52 1.83 13.61
C LYS A 30 -16.10 3.21 13.91
N HIS A 31 -16.79 3.78 12.93
CA HIS A 31 -17.53 5.04 13.11
C HIS A 31 -18.90 4.77 13.74
N LYS A 32 -19.50 5.83 14.29
CA LYS A 32 -20.88 5.80 14.80
C LYS A 32 -21.91 5.69 13.67
N GLU A 33 -21.57 6.20 12.49
CA GLU A 33 -22.41 6.17 11.28
C GLU A 33 -22.67 4.75 10.80
N LYS A 34 -23.90 4.52 10.31
CA LYS A 34 -24.36 3.22 9.82
C LYS A 34 -25.24 3.38 8.59
N LEU A 35 -25.14 2.45 7.66
CA LEU A 35 -26.04 2.30 6.53
C LEU A 35 -26.76 0.95 6.63
N ARG A 36 -28.09 0.98 6.75
CA ARG A 36 -28.92 -0.25 6.86
C ARG A 36 -28.43 -1.21 7.96
N GLY A 37 -27.97 -0.66 9.08
CA GLY A 37 -27.42 -1.43 10.21
C GLY A 37 -25.93 -1.74 10.12
N THR A 38 -25.31 -1.65 8.94
CA THR A 38 -23.88 -1.88 8.75
C THR A 38 -23.07 -0.64 9.12
N PRO A 39 -22.10 -0.73 10.04
CA PRO A 39 -21.30 0.42 10.42
C PRO A 39 -20.32 0.84 9.33
N LEU A 40 -20.08 2.13 9.23
CA LEU A 40 -18.97 2.67 8.46
C LEU A 40 -17.66 2.33 9.18
N ILE A 41 -16.74 1.69 8.46
CA ILE A 41 -15.41 1.32 8.93
C ILE A 41 -14.38 2.09 8.13
N GLN A 42 -13.42 2.70 8.81
CA GLN A 42 -12.20 3.19 8.19
C GLN A 42 -11.09 2.15 8.41
N THR A 43 -10.42 1.80 7.32
CA THR A 43 -9.26 0.92 7.32
C THR A 43 -8.01 1.68 6.94
N GLN A 44 -6.94 1.46 7.71
CA GLN A 44 -5.62 2.03 7.45
C GLN A 44 -4.62 0.89 7.37
N ILE A 45 -3.89 0.80 6.27
CA ILE A 45 -2.81 -0.16 6.04
C ILE A 45 -1.51 0.63 5.94
N ARG A 46 -0.49 0.22 6.70
CA ARG A 46 0.86 0.78 6.62
C ARG A 46 1.87 -0.35 6.49
N LEU A 47 2.62 -0.32 5.41
CA LEU A 47 3.72 -1.24 5.13
C LEU A 47 5.05 -0.52 5.30
N ARG A 48 5.98 -1.18 5.99
CA ARG A 48 7.37 -0.80 6.07
C ARG A 48 8.19 -1.86 5.35
N THR A 49 8.86 -1.45 4.29
CA THR A 49 9.70 -2.30 3.44
C THR A 49 11.15 -1.84 3.52
N ASP A 50 12.05 -2.66 2.99
CA ASP A 50 13.45 -2.29 2.71
C ASP A 50 13.57 -1.12 1.73
N GLN A 51 12.56 -0.90 0.89
CA GLN A 51 12.51 0.16 -0.10
C GLN A 51 11.69 1.40 0.35
N GLY A 52 11.29 1.47 1.62
CA GLY A 52 10.62 2.64 2.20
C GLY A 52 9.32 2.32 2.93
N GLN A 53 8.40 3.29 2.97
CA GLN A 53 7.09 3.13 3.60
C GLN A 53 5.98 3.42 2.60
N VAL A 54 4.96 2.55 2.60
CA VAL A 54 3.76 2.71 1.78
C VAL A 54 2.54 2.59 2.66
N ALA A 55 1.52 3.39 2.38
CA ALA A 55 0.28 3.34 3.13
C ALA A 55 -0.92 3.35 2.20
N GLY A 56 -2.02 2.73 2.64
CA GLY A 56 -3.32 2.73 1.97
C GLY A 56 -4.41 3.04 2.99
N THR A 57 -5.39 3.84 2.60
CA THR A 57 -6.55 4.18 3.43
C THR A 57 -7.82 3.95 2.65
N GLY A 58 -8.86 3.50 3.35
CA GLY A 58 -10.15 3.21 2.72
C GLY A 58 -11.28 3.27 3.73
N GLU A 59 -12.45 3.68 3.26
CA GLU A 59 -13.68 3.71 4.04
C GLU A 59 -14.74 2.89 3.32
N GLY A 60 -15.56 2.19 4.10
CA GLY A 60 -16.59 1.34 3.56
C GLY A 60 -17.56 0.88 4.64
N TYR A 61 -18.79 0.60 4.22
CA TYR A 61 -19.78 0.00 5.10
C TYR A 61 -19.43 -1.48 5.30
N GLY A 62 -18.87 -1.79 6.47
CA GLY A 62 -18.31 -3.10 6.78
C GLY A 62 -16.79 -3.18 6.58
N ALA A 63 -16.16 -4.06 7.36
CA ALA A 63 -14.70 -4.17 7.41
C ALA A 63 -14.09 -4.65 6.08
N GLU A 64 -14.75 -5.56 5.39
CA GLU A 64 -14.26 -6.11 4.11
C GLU A 64 -14.25 -5.07 3.00
N SER A 65 -15.35 -4.30 2.87
CA SER A 65 -15.44 -3.20 1.90
C SER A 65 -14.36 -2.15 2.16
N ALA A 66 -14.23 -1.70 3.41
CA ALA A 66 -13.22 -0.72 3.79
C ALA A 66 -11.79 -1.22 3.56
N PHE A 67 -11.52 -2.51 3.83
CA PHE A 67 -10.22 -3.13 3.60
C PHE A 67 -9.86 -3.20 2.13
N ARG A 68 -10.79 -3.61 1.25
CA ARG A 68 -10.56 -3.64 -0.21
C ARG A 68 -10.18 -2.26 -0.75
N VAL A 69 -10.92 -1.21 -0.36
CA VAL A 69 -10.61 0.15 -0.80
C VAL A 69 -9.21 0.59 -0.32
N ALA A 70 -8.86 0.26 0.93
CA ALA A 70 -7.53 0.55 1.46
C ALA A 70 -6.42 -0.22 0.74
N LEU A 71 -6.68 -1.48 0.38
CA LEU A 71 -5.76 -2.34 -0.36
C LEU A 71 -5.53 -1.82 -1.79
N ASP A 72 -6.57 -1.47 -2.53
CA ASP A 72 -6.44 -0.92 -3.88
C ASP A 72 -5.63 0.38 -3.89
N LYS A 73 -5.81 1.22 -2.86
CA LYS A 73 -5.02 2.45 -2.70
C LYS A 73 -3.57 2.15 -2.35
N LEU A 74 -3.32 1.14 -1.52
CA LEU A 74 -1.97 0.67 -1.22
C LEU A 74 -1.26 0.20 -2.50
N GLU A 75 -1.93 -0.61 -3.32
CA GLU A 75 -1.40 -1.10 -4.60
C GLU A 75 -0.99 0.05 -5.53
N ARG A 76 -1.86 1.05 -5.69
CA ARG A 76 -1.55 2.25 -6.49
C ARG A 76 -0.32 2.98 -5.96
N ASN A 77 -0.24 3.19 -4.65
CA ASN A 77 0.88 3.90 -4.04
C ASN A 77 2.21 3.12 -4.19
N VAL A 78 2.18 1.79 -4.15
CA VAL A 78 3.36 0.95 -4.44
C VAL A 78 3.82 1.20 -5.89
N LEU A 79 2.92 1.17 -6.86
CA LEU A 79 3.24 1.38 -8.26
C LEU A 79 3.81 2.79 -8.53
N GLU A 80 3.24 3.82 -7.92
CA GLU A 80 3.73 5.19 -8.04
C GLU A 80 5.16 5.33 -7.46
N GLN A 81 5.41 4.75 -6.29
CA GLN A 81 6.74 4.78 -5.67
C GLN A 81 7.79 4.08 -6.54
N LYS A 82 7.42 3.01 -7.24
CA LYS A 82 8.29 2.35 -8.23
C LYS A 82 8.65 3.27 -9.38
N GLY A 83 7.63 3.87 -10.01
CA GLY A 83 7.81 4.74 -11.17
C GLY A 83 8.78 5.87 -10.87
N ILE A 84 8.57 6.56 -9.74
CA ILE A 84 9.42 7.66 -9.28
C ILE A 84 10.88 7.19 -9.10
N ARG A 85 11.11 6.03 -8.49
CA ARG A 85 12.46 5.49 -8.28
C ARG A 85 13.14 5.09 -9.58
N SER A 86 12.44 4.39 -10.47
CA SER A 86 13.01 3.98 -11.76
C SER A 86 13.43 5.18 -12.62
N ASP A 87 12.67 6.27 -12.55
CA ASP A 87 12.98 7.48 -13.30
C ASP A 87 14.18 8.23 -12.71
N ALA A 88 14.26 8.31 -11.37
CA ALA A 88 15.40 8.89 -10.68
C ALA A 88 16.71 8.13 -10.96
N GLU A 89 16.68 6.80 -10.95
CA GLU A 89 17.84 5.95 -11.29
C GLU A 89 18.30 6.18 -12.73
N ARG A 90 17.35 6.23 -13.69
CA ARG A 90 17.64 6.50 -15.10
C ARG A 90 18.28 7.89 -15.28
N GLN A 91 17.74 8.92 -14.60
CA GLN A 91 18.30 10.27 -14.66
C GLN A 91 19.74 10.31 -14.08
N GLY A 92 20.00 9.62 -12.98
CA GLY A 92 21.34 9.50 -12.40
C GLY A 92 22.35 8.84 -13.36
N GLN A 93 21.93 7.81 -14.10
CA GLN A 93 22.77 7.17 -15.11
C GLN A 93 23.11 8.12 -16.28
N ILE A 94 22.15 8.91 -16.74
CA ILE A 94 22.36 9.89 -17.81
C ILE A 94 23.36 10.96 -17.36
N LEU A 95 23.18 11.53 -16.15
CA LEU A 95 24.10 12.54 -15.61
C LEU A 95 25.54 12.01 -15.47
N ARG A 96 25.70 10.75 -15.03
CA ARG A 96 27.03 10.11 -14.95
C ARG A 96 27.68 9.97 -16.33
N LYS A 97 26.91 9.59 -17.36
CA LYS A 97 27.43 9.49 -18.74
C LYS A 97 27.82 10.86 -19.30
N LEU A 98 27.07 11.91 -18.99
CA LEU A 98 27.36 13.28 -19.45
C LEU A 98 28.60 13.89 -18.79
N ASN A 99 28.87 13.59 -17.52
CA ASN A 99 30.08 14.05 -16.81
C ASN A 99 31.36 13.24 -17.13
N GLN A 100 31.26 12.20 -17.95
CA GLN A 100 32.40 11.35 -18.37
C GLN A 100 32.91 11.69 -19.77
N ILE A 101 32.46 12.80 -20.35
CA ILE A 101 32.91 13.39 -21.62
C ILE A 101 33.69 14.66 -21.28
#